data_AF-A0AA90SNN1-F1
#
_entry.id   AF-A0AA90SNN1-F1
#
_cell.length_a   1.000
_cell.length_b   1.000
_cell.length_c   1.000
_cell.angle_alpha   90.00
_cell.angle_beta   90.00
_cell.angle_gamma   90.00
#
_symmetry.space_group_name_H-M   'P 1'
#
loop_
_entity.id
_entity.type
_entity.pdbx_description
1 polymer ?
#
loop_
_entity_poly.entity_id
_entity_poly.type
_entity_poly.pdbx_seq_one_letter_code
_entity_poly.pdbx_strand_id
1 'polypeptide(L)'
;MNEDNIKKLTIIIAANCVNDSILEECHSNKQITDKQLSLFKKQISDRIYTFLTYLLNKPANEYSVVMENLAKTYPENWPIPDLDQQLLTKSKPQEKEDAI
;
A
#
# COMPACT_ATOMS: atom_id res chain seq x y z
N MET A 1 -5.47 10.85 -13.87
CA MET A 1 -6.26 9.62 -13.63
C MET A 1 -7.57 10.01 -12.96
N ASN A 2 -8.72 9.33 -13.15
CA ASN A 2 -9.94 9.75 -12.44
C ASN A 2 -9.86 9.35 -10.95
N GLU A 3 -10.60 10.05 -10.09
CA GLU A 3 -10.57 9.87 -8.63
C GLU A 3 -10.95 8.44 -8.22
N ASP A 4 -11.97 7.86 -8.84
CA ASP A 4 -12.47 6.52 -8.54
C ASP A 4 -11.43 5.43 -8.82
N ASN A 5 -10.64 5.57 -9.88
CA ASN A 5 -9.56 4.65 -10.16
C ASN A 5 -8.45 4.75 -9.11
N ILE A 6 -8.17 5.95 -8.58
CA ILE A 6 -7.17 6.13 -7.51
C ILE A 6 -7.65 5.50 -6.21
N LYS A 7 -8.94 5.66 -5.87
CA LYS A 7 -9.55 4.98 -4.71
C LYS A 7 -9.46 3.46 -4.84
N LYS A 8 -9.77 2.91 -6.02
CA LYS A 8 -9.63 1.46 -6.28
C LYS A 8 -8.18 0.99 -6.15
N LEU A 9 -7.23 1.69 -6.77
CA LEU A 9 -5.81 1.36 -6.63
C LEU A 9 -5.35 1.42 -5.16
N THR A 10 -5.80 2.43 -4.42
CA THR A 10 -5.50 2.58 -2.99
C THR A 10 -5.89 1.34 -2.21
N ILE A 11 -7.14 0.87 -2.39
CA ILE A 11 -7.64 -0.30 -1.67
C ILE A 11 -6.86 -1.56 -2.06
N ILE A 12 -6.54 -1.73 -3.34
CA ILE A 12 -5.72 -2.88 -3.80
C ILE A 12 -4.35 -2.87 -3.13
N ILE A 13 -3.64 -1.74 -3.17
CA ILE A 13 -2.31 -1.61 -2.57
C ILE A 13 -2.39 -1.82 -1.05
N ALA A 14 -3.30 -1.14 -0.37
CA ALA A 14 -3.47 -1.24 1.08
C ALA A 14 -3.76 -2.68 1.53
N ALA A 15 -4.66 -3.39 0.83
CA ALA A 15 -4.96 -4.78 1.14
C ALA A 15 -3.73 -5.69 1.00
N ASN A 16 -2.93 -5.51 -0.06
CA ASN A 16 -1.72 -6.29 -0.29
C ASN A 16 -0.56 -5.93 0.66
N CYS A 17 -0.60 -4.77 1.33
CA CYS A 17 0.39 -4.41 2.36
C CYS A 17 -0.03 -4.85 3.77
N VAL A 18 -1.33 -4.98 4.05
CA VAL A 18 -1.82 -5.32 5.38
C VAL A 18 -2.10 -6.81 5.53
N ASN A 19 -2.68 -7.43 4.51
CA ASN A 19 -2.94 -8.87 4.55
C ASN A 19 -1.62 -9.64 4.54
N ASP A 20 -1.59 -10.78 5.22
CA ASP A 20 -0.40 -11.64 5.35
C ASP A 20 0.81 -10.92 5.98
N SER A 21 0.59 -9.82 6.71
CA SER A 21 1.63 -9.07 7.41
C SER A 21 1.69 -9.43 8.90
N ILE A 22 2.77 -9.01 9.56
CA ILE A 22 2.93 -9.14 11.02
C ILE A 22 1.74 -8.56 11.81
N LEU A 23 0.99 -7.61 11.25
CA LEU A 23 -0.21 -7.06 11.88
C LEU A 23 -1.33 -8.09 12.02
N GLU A 24 -1.52 -8.97 11.02
CA GLU A 24 -2.52 -10.04 11.10
C GLU A 24 -2.11 -11.13 12.07
N GLU A 25 -0.80 -11.41 12.18
CA GLU A 25 -0.27 -12.29 13.22
C GLU A 25 -0.54 -11.70 14.62
N CYS A 26 -0.23 -10.42 14.84
CA CYS A 26 -0.52 -9.73 16.10
C CYS A 26 -2.02 -9.77 16.45
N HIS A 27 -2.89 -9.60 15.46
CA HIS A 27 -4.34 -9.68 15.64
C HIS A 27 -4.79 -11.10 16.00
N SER A 28 -4.29 -12.11 15.29
CA SER A 28 -4.56 -13.53 15.56
C SER A 28 -4.11 -13.93 16.97
N ASN A 29 -3.00 -13.36 17.44
CA ASN A 29 -2.46 -13.54 18.78
C ASN A 29 -3.15 -12.66 19.84
N LYS A 30 -4.24 -11.95 19.49
CA LYS A 30 -5.00 -11.04 20.36
C LYS A 30 -4.19 -9.91 20.98
N GLN A 31 -3.05 -9.55 20.39
CA GLN A 31 -2.21 -8.43 20.82
C GLN A 31 -2.81 -7.07 20.40
N ILE A 32 -3.60 -7.07 19.34
CA ILE A 32 -4.40 -5.92 18.90
C ILE A 32 -5.86 -6.32 18.71
N THR A 33 -6.76 -5.37 18.96
CA THR A 33 -8.21 -5.54 18.78
C THR A 33 -8.64 -5.33 17.33
N ASP A 34 -9.83 -5.83 16.97
CA ASP A 34 -10.47 -5.55 15.68
C ASP A 34 -10.56 -4.05 15.38
N LYS A 35 -10.86 -3.25 16.42
CA LYS A 35 -10.95 -1.79 16.30
C LYS A 35 -9.60 -1.18 15.95
N GLN A 36 -8.51 -1.66 16.55
CA GLN A 36 -7.16 -1.19 16.25
C GLN A 36 -6.73 -1.60 14.85
N LEU A 37 -6.99 -2.84 14.44
CA LEU A 37 -6.68 -3.32 13.10
C LEU A 37 -7.46 -2.54 12.02
N SER A 38 -8.76 -2.31 12.25
CA SER A 38 -9.61 -1.53 11.34
C SER A 38 -9.15 -0.06 11.24
N LEU A 39 -8.80 0.56 12.37
CA LEU A 39 -8.25 1.90 12.40
C LEU A 39 -6.93 1.98 11.61
N PHE A 40 -6.03 1.00 11.78
CA PHE A 40 -4.79 0.94 11.04
C PHE A 40 -5.02 0.79 9.53
N LYS A 41 -5.91 -0.13 9.12
CA LYS A 41 -6.31 -0.34 7.72
C LYS A 41 -6.81 0.97 7.09
N LYS A 42 -7.62 1.75 7.82
CA LYS A 42 -8.10 3.07 7.36
C LYS A 42 -6.97 4.09 7.24
N GLN A 43 -6.11 4.21 8.26
CA GLN A 43 -5.01 5.17 8.25
C GLN A 43 -4.02 4.92 7.10
N ILE A 44 -3.65 3.66 6.85
CA ILE A 44 -2.78 3.31 5.72
C ILE A 44 -3.45 3.59 4.39
N SER A 45 -4.73 3.22 4.23
CA SER A 45 -5.49 3.52 3.01
C SER A 45 -5.54 5.03 2.74
N ASP A 46 -5.81 5.86 3.75
CA ASP A 46 -5.88 7.31 3.59
C ASP A 46 -4.53 7.92 3.20
N ARG A 47 -3.42 7.41 3.78
CA ARG A 47 -2.07 7.83 3.42
C ARG A 47 -1.73 7.45 1.98
N ILE A 48 -1.97 6.19 1.58
CA ILE A 48 -1.75 5.74 0.19
C ILE A 48 -2.59 6.56 -0.79
N TYR A 49 -3.87 6.81 -0.48
CA TYR A 49 -4.74 7.64 -1.32
C TYR A 49 -4.18 9.05 -1.49
N THR A 50 -3.68 9.64 -0.40
CA THR A 50 -3.03 10.96 -0.44
C THR A 50 -1.81 10.93 -1.36
N PHE A 51 -0.90 9.96 -1.18
CA PHE A 51 0.29 9.84 -2.03
C PHE A 51 -0.06 9.67 -3.51
N LEU A 52 -0.97 8.75 -3.84
CA LEU A 52 -1.38 8.51 -5.22
C LEU A 52 -2.09 9.72 -5.83
N THR A 53 -2.90 10.45 -5.05
CA THR A 53 -3.57 11.66 -5.52
C THR A 53 -2.55 12.74 -5.88
N TYR A 54 -1.56 12.98 -5.01
CA TYR A 54 -0.52 13.96 -5.29
C TYR A 54 0.38 13.53 -6.45
N LEU A 55 0.73 12.24 -6.55
CA LEU A 55 1.58 11.73 -7.62
C LEU A 55 0.90 11.72 -9.00
N LEU A 56 -0.38 11.35 -9.06
CA LEU A 56 -1.06 11.04 -10.32
C LEU A 56 -2.00 12.16 -10.81
N ASN A 57 -2.42 13.06 -9.91
CA ASN A 57 -3.47 14.06 -10.21
C ASN A 57 -3.10 15.50 -9.85
N LYS A 58 -2.02 15.75 -9.09
CA LYS A 58 -1.60 17.11 -8.76
C LYS A 58 -0.46 17.60 -9.66
N PRO A 59 -0.34 18.91 -9.89
CA PRO A 59 0.82 19.49 -10.55
C PRO A 59 2.13 19.14 -9.84
N ALA A 60 3.22 19.01 -10.60
CA ALA A 60 4.51 18.54 -10.08
C ALA A 60 5.07 19.43 -8.94
N ASN A 61 4.82 20.74 -8.97
CA ASN A 61 5.24 21.66 -7.92
C ASN A 61 4.52 21.39 -6.58
N GLU A 62 3.24 21.03 -6.60
CA GLU A 62 2.51 20.63 -5.38
C GLU A 62 3.03 19.30 -4.82
N TYR A 63 3.31 18.33 -5.70
CA TYR A 63 3.89 17.04 -5.31
C TYR A 63 5.26 17.22 -4.63
N SER A 64 6.17 17.98 -5.24
CA SER A 64 7.53 18.17 -4.71
C SER A 64 7.53 18.79 -3.31
N VAL A 65 6.71 19.82 -3.08
CA VAL A 65 6.60 20.49 -1.77
C VAL A 65 6.08 19.54 -0.69
N VAL A 66 5.09 18.70 -1.02
CA VAL A 66 4.57 17.71 -0.07
C VAL A 66 5.63 16.63 0.23
N MET A 67 6.31 16.11 -0.79
CA MET A 67 7.34 15.08 -0.60
C MET A 67 8.53 15.60 0.21
N GLU A 68 9.01 16.81 -0.06
CA GLU A 68 10.10 17.43 0.71
C GLU A 68 9.74 17.58 2.19
N ASN A 69 8.50 17.95 2.49
CA ASN A 69 8.05 18.07 3.88
C ASN A 69 7.93 16.71 4.58
N LEU A 70 7.45 15.67 3.88
CA LEU A 70 7.36 14.33 4.43
C LEU A 70 8.74 13.67 4.59
N ALA A 71 9.67 13.94 3.67
CA ALA A 71 11.04 13.45 3.70
C ALA A 71 11.82 13.90 4.94
N LYS A 72 11.46 15.04 5.56
CA LYS A 72 12.06 15.48 6.84
C LYS A 72 11.85 14.51 8.00
N THR A 73 10.83 13.66 7.88
CA THR A 73 10.52 12.62 8.88
C THR A 73 10.96 11.23 8.42
N TYR A 74 11.73 11.14 7.32
CA TYR A 74 12.17 9.86 6.79
C TYR A 74 13.14 9.20 7.78
N PRO A 75 12.86 7.96 8.21
CA PRO A 75 13.74 7.25 9.12
C PRO A 75 15.01 6.81 8.38
N GLU A 76 16.14 7.45 8.68
CA GLU A 76 17.44 7.23 8.01
C GLU A 76 17.94 5.78 8.10
N ASN A 77 17.46 5.02 9.10
CA ASN A 77 17.90 3.65 9.39
C ASN A 77 16.90 2.57 8.97
N TRP A 78 15.87 2.90 8.19
CA TRP A 78 14.99 1.86 7.65
C TRP A 78 15.67 1.10 6.51
N PRO A 79 15.43 -0.22 6.39
CA PRO A 79 15.91 -0.98 5.25
C PRO A 79 15.41 -0.37 3.94
N ILE A 80 16.31 -0.26 2.96
CA ILE A 80 15.95 0.16 1.61
C ILE A 80 15.01 -0.91 1.03
N PRO A 81 13.86 -0.54 0.45
CA PRO A 81 12.91 -1.51 -0.05
C PRO A 81 13.43 -2.21 -1.32
N ASP A 82 13.30 -3.54 -1.34
CA ASP A 82 13.44 -4.36 -2.54
C ASP A 82 12.06 -4.65 -3.17
N LEU A 83 12.06 -5.09 -4.43
CA LEU A 83 10.84 -5.59 -5.05
C LEU A 83 10.41 -6.90 -4.38
N ASP A 84 9.17 -6.92 -3.86
CA ASP A 84 8.57 -8.12 -3.31
C ASP A 84 8.28 -9.14 -4.42
N GLN A 85 9.12 -10.17 -4.48
CA GLN A 85 9.02 -11.24 -5.47
C GLN A 85 7.74 -12.07 -5.31
N GLN A 86 7.16 -12.17 -4.11
CA GLN A 86 5.95 -12.94 -3.90
C GLN A 86 4.76 -12.27 -4.59
N LEU A 87 4.64 -10.94 -4.49
CA LEU A 87 3.62 -10.18 -5.22
C LEU A 87 3.79 -10.31 -6.74
N LEU A 88 5.02 -10.38 -7.24
CA LEU A 88 5.31 -10.55 -8.67
C LEU A 88 4.99 -11.96 -9.21
N THR A 89 4.94 -12.98 -8.36
CA THR A 89 4.54 -14.34 -8.79
C THR A 89 3.03 -14.52 -8.86
N LYS A 90 2.26 -13.78 -8.04
CA LYS A 90 0.78 -13.78 -8.04
C LYS A 90 0.18 -13.20 -9.33
N SER A 91 0.96 -12.53 -10.17
CA SER A 91 0.53 -11.85 -11.40
C SER A 91 0.83 -12.60 -12.69
N LYS A 92 1.45 -13.79 -12.64
CA LYS A 92 1.61 -14.63 -13.84
C LYS A 92 0.23 -15.22 -14.22
N PRO A 93 -0.23 -15.05 -15.47
CA PRO A 93 -1.42 -15.77 -15.95
C PRO A 93 -1.19 -17.27 -15.78
N GLN A 94 -2.15 -17.98 -15.21
CA GLN A 94 -2.18 -19.44 -15.35
C GLN A 94 -2.38 -19.73 -16.84
N GLU A 95 -1.31 -20.12 -17.54
CA GLU A 95 -1.44 -20.79 -18.83
C GLU A 95 -2.28 -22.03 -18.58
N LYS A 96 -3.51 -22.04 -19.11
CA LYS A 96 -4.29 -23.27 -19.18
C LYS A 96 -3.53 -24.18 -20.14
N GLU A 97 -2.90 -25.23 -19.61
CA GLU A 97 -2.57 -26.40 -20.41
C GLU A 97 -3.90 -26.97 -20.90
N ASP A 98 -4.30 -26.55 -22.11
CA ASP A 98 -5.33 -27.24 -22.87
C ASP A 98 -4.75 -28.61 -23.24
N ALA A 99 -5.17 -29.62 -22.49
CA ALA A 99 -4.94 -31.03 -22.83
C ALA A 99 -5.63 -31.33 -24.16
N ILE A 100 -4.82 -31.69 -25.17
CA ILE A 100 -5.27 -32.36 -26.40
C ILE A 100 -4.88 -33.84 -26.29
#